data_AF-A0A2P8N9X2-F1
#
_entry.id   AF-A0A2P8N9X2-F1
#
_cell.length_a   1.000
_cell.length_b   1.000
_cell.length_c   1.000
_cell.angle_alpha   90.00
_cell.angle_beta   90.00
_cell.angle_gamma   90.00
#
_symmetry.space_group_name_H-M   'P 1'
#
loop_
_entity.id
_entity.type
_entity.pdbx_description
1 polymer ?
#
loop_
_entity_poly.entity_id
_entity_poly.type
_entity_poly.pdbx_seq_one_letter_code
_entity_poly.pdbx_strand_id
1 'polypeptide(L)' 'MLVTACGRICMARKTINVSTVLAGQRLGIKEVDDGIWLVSFMHYDVGYMDLEQRTLQTIDNPFGTRLSPMS' A
#
# COMPACT_ATOMS: atom_id res chain seq x y z
N MET A 1 -2.47 2.02 8.56
CA MET A 1 -3.72 2.12 7.79
C MET A 1 -4.28 0.73 7.52
N LEU A 2 -5.56 0.46 7.83
CA LEU A 2 -6.17 -0.86 7.60
C LEU A 2 -6.66 -0.97 6.16
N VAL A 3 -6.32 -2.06 5.47
CA VAL A 3 -6.84 -2.37 4.15
C VAL A 3 -8.22 -3.00 4.29
N THR A 4 -9.21 -2.41 3.61
CA THR A 4 -10.58 -2.93 3.57
C THR A 4 -10.65 -4.30 2.89
N ALA A 5 -11.75 -5.03 3.09
CA ALA A 5 -11.96 -6.35 2.50
C ALA A 5 -11.83 -6.38 0.96
N CYS A 6 -12.06 -5.25 0.30
CA CYS A 6 -11.95 -5.11 -1.16
C CYS A 6 -10.57 -4.58 -1.62
N GLY A 7 -9.56 -4.58 -0.76
CA GLY A 7 -8.19 -4.20 -1.14
C GLY A 7 -7.95 -2.70 -1.26
N ARG A 8 -8.81 -1.87 -0.65
CA ARG A 8 -8.73 -0.40 -0.71
C ARG A 8 -8.39 0.20 0.64
N ILE A 9 -7.78 1.38 0.62
CA ILE A 9 -7.54 2.21 1.80
C ILE A 9 -8.16 3.59 1.59
N CYS A 10 -8.60 4.21 2.67
CA CYS A 10 -9.19 5.54 2.67
C CYS A 10 -8.31 6.48 3.47
N MET A 11 -7.85 7.55 2.83
CA MET A 11 -6.99 8.56 3.43
C MET A 11 -7.39 9.94 2.93
N ALA A 12 -7.49 10.93 3.82
CA ALA A 12 -7.87 12.30 3.46
C ALA A 12 -9.16 12.40 2.61
N ARG A 13 -10.16 11.54 2.89
CA ARG A 13 -11.42 11.41 2.11
C ARG A 13 -11.23 10.94 0.66
N LYS A 14 -10.08 10.36 0.34
CA LYS A 14 -9.77 9.75 -0.95
C LYS A 14 -9.59 8.24 -0.78
N THR A 15 -10.05 7.49 -1.76
CA THR A 15 -9.94 6.04 -1.80
C THR A 15 -8.83 5.65 -2.76
N ILE A 16 -7.89 4.83 -2.32
CA ILE A 16 -6.80 4.30 -3.13
C ILE A 16 -6.91 2.78 -3.22
N ASN A 17 -6.77 2.25 -4.43
CA ASN A 17 -6.69 0.82 -4.68
C ASN A 17 -5.28 0.33 -4.34
N VAL A 18 -5.17 -0.69 -3.48
CA VAL A 18 -3.90 -1.29 -3.08
C VAL A 18 -3.81 -2.69 -3.69
N SER A 19 -4.43 -3.68 -3.04
CA SER A 19 -4.55 -5.04 -3.52
C SER A 19 -5.43 -5.83 -2.56
N THR A 20 -6.23 -6.76 -3.08
CA THR A 20 -7.04 -7.69 -2.26
C THR A 20 -6.17 -8.67 -1.46
N VAL A 21 -4.94 -8.95 -1.89
CA VAL A 21 -3.98 -9.80 -1.15
C VAL A 21 -3.62 -9.21 0.21
N LEU A 22 -3.71 -7.89 0.34
CA LEU A 22 -3.44 -7.17 1.60
C LEU A 22 -4.70 -6.90 2.42
N ALA A 23 -5.86 -7.44 2.03
CA ALA A 23 -7.11 -7.22 2.77
C ALA A 23 -6.99 -7.64 4.24
N GLY A 24 -7.49 -6.79 5.15
CA GLY A 24 -7.41 -7.02 6.59
C GLY A 24 -6.02 -6.74 7.21
N GLN A 25 -5.00 -6.49 6.39
CA GLN A 25 -3.66 -6.16 6.86
C GLN A 25 -3.53 -4.66 7.19
N ARG A 26 -2.58 -4.35 8.08
CA ARG A 26 -2.20 -2.96 8.42
C ARG A 26 -0.95 -2.57 7.63
N LEU A 27 -1.05 -1.47 6.90
CA LEU A 27 0.07 -0.84 6.20
C LEU A 27 0.64 0.32 7.03
N GLY A 28 1.97 0.45 7.03
CA GLY A 28 2.65 1.67 7.42
C GLY A 28 2.46 2.74 6.36
N ILE A 29 2.21 3.98 6.78
CA ILE A 29 2.01 5.13 5.90
C ILE A 29 2.86 6.28 6.45
N LYS A 30 3.70 6.88 5.60
CA LYS A 30 4.58 7.98 5.97
C LYS A 30 4.59 9.03 4.87
N GLU A 31 4.31 10.29 5.21
CA GLU A 31 4.47 11.39 4.28
C GLU A 31 5.96 11.59 3.98
N VAL A 32 6.32 11.63 2.70
CA VAL A 32 7.71 11.79 2.26
C VAL A 32 7.90 13.04 1.41
N ASP A 33 6.83 13.54 0.80
CA ASP A 33 6.77 14.82 0.09
C ASP A 33 5.31 15.32 0.10
N ASP A 34 5.07 16.56 -0.31
CA ASP A 34 3.73 17.17 -0.32
C ASP A 34 2.75 16.34 -1.16
N GLY A 35 1.76 15.73 -0.49
CA GLY A 35 0.79 14.86 -1.14
C GLY A 35 1.30 13.47 -1.55
N ILE A 36 2.57 13.14 -1.29
CA ILE A 36 3.22 11.85 -1.61
C ILE A 36 3.53 11.06 -0.34
N TRP A 37 3.06 9.82 -0.30
CA TRP A 37 3.07 8.97 0.89
C TRP A 37 3.74 7.63 0.61
N LEU A 38 4.79 7.30 1.35
CA LEU A 38 5.37 5.96 1.35
C LEU A 38 4.43 4.99 2.05
N VAL A 39 4.16 3.86 1.40
CA VAL A 39 3.41 2.73 1.91
C VAL A 39 4.38 1.60 2.21
N SER A 40 4.32 1.06 3.41
CA SER A 40 5.13 -0.07 3.83
C SER A 40 4.24 -1.20 4.39
N PHE A 41 4.64 -2.44 4.18
CA PHE A 41 4.03 -3.61 4.79
C PHE A 41 5.11 -4.43 5.48
N MET A 42 4.93 -4.71 6.76
CA MET A 42 5.97 -5.28 7.62
C MET A 42 7.24 -4.40 7.62
N HIS A 43 8.36 -4.92 7.14
CA HIS A 43 9.65 -4.22 7.05
C HIS A 43 9.99 -3.82 5.62
N TYR A 44 9.04 -3.93 4.69
CA TYR A 44 9.26 -3.68 3.28
C TYR A 44 8.43 -2.49 2.82
N ASP A 45 9.06 -1.65 2.03
CA ASP A 45 8.36 -0.61 1.29
C ASP A 45 7.62 -1.26 0.12
N VAL A 46 6.35 -0.87 -0.05
CA VAL A 46 5.45 -1.40 -1.08
C VAL A 46 5.38 -0.45 -2.25
N GLY A 47 5.39 0.85 -1.98
CA GLY A 47 5.16 1.85 -3.01
C GLY A 47 4.94 3.25 -2.48
N TYR A 48 4.75 4.17 -3.40
CA TYR A 48 4.37 5.55 -3.14
C TYR A 48 2.92 5.76 -3.54
N MET A 49 2.14 6.41 -2.67
CA MET A 49 0.82 6.89 -3.00
C MET A 49 0.83 8.37 -3.26
N ASP A 50 0.22 8.75 -4.36
CA ASP A 50 -0.12 10.12 -4.65
C ASP A 50 -1.59 10.34 -4.29
N LEU A 51 -1.85 11.15 -3.27
CA LEU A 51 -3.23 11.46 -2.86
C LEU A 51 -3.95 12.31 -3.91
N GLU A 52 -3.27 13.16 -4.66
CA GLU A 52 -3.89 13.97 -5.71
C GLU A 52 -4.42 13.08 -6.83
N GLN A 53 -3.54 12.23 -7.35
CA GLN A 53 -3.83 11.30 -8.45
C GLN A 53 -4.62 10.05 -8.01
N ARG A 54 -4.67 9.77 -6.70
CA ARG A 54 -5.30 8.57 -6.11
C ARG A 54 -4.68 7.26 -6.61
N THR A 55 -3.38 7.29 -6.88
CA THR A 55 -2.63 6.16 -7.43
C THR A 55 -1.65 5.63 -6.40
N LEU A 56 -1.37 4.32 -6.50
CA LEU A 56 -0.26 3.67 -5.81
C LEU A 56 0.74 3.25 -6.89
N GLN A 57 1.94 3.84 -6.85
CA GLN A 57 3.07 3.41 -7.65
C GLN A 57 3.87 2.39 -6.82
N THR A 58 3.89 1.14 -7.27
CA THR A 58 4.67 0.10 -6.60
C THR A 58 6.16 0.32 -6.86
N ILE A 59 6.97 0.20 -5.82
CA ILE A 59 8.41 0.05 -6.01
C ILE A 59 8.72 -1.36 -6.51
N ASP A 60 9.95 -1.59 -6.97
CA ASP A 60 10.40 -2.93 -7.35
C ASP A 60 10.05 -3.94 -6.26
N ASN A 61 9.42 -5.05 -6.69
CA ASN A 61 8.81 -6.01 -5.78
C ASN A 61 9.86 -6.54 -4.77
N PRO A 62 9.76 -6.19 -3.47
CA PRO A 62 10.76 -6.61 -2.49
C PRO A 62 10.72 -8.12 -2.24
N PHE A 63 9.66 -8.80 -2.67
CA PHE A 63 9.46 -10.24 -2.47
C PHE A 63 9.95 -11.12 -3.64
N GLY A 64 10.33 -10.53 -4.78
CA GLY A 64 10.72 -11.27 -5.98
C GLY A 64 9.67 -12.29 -6.47
N THR A 65 10.08 -13.23 -7.34
CA THR A 65 9.19 -14.29 -7.89
C THR A 65 8.89 -15.43 -6.89
N ARG A 66 9.53 -15.44 -5.71
CA ARG A 66 9.49 -16.58 -4.78
C ARG A 66 8.78 -16.22 -3.48
N LEU A 67 7.46 -16.17 -3.54
CA LEU A 67 6.62 -16.25 -2.36
C LEU A 67 6.22 -17.72 -2.14
N SER A 68 6.61 -18.30 -1.00
CA SER A 68 5.99 -19.54 -0.53
C SER A 68 4.54 -19.27 -0.18
N PRO A 69 3.60 -20.22 -0.43
CA PRO A 69 2.21 -20.04 -0.03
C PRO A 69 2.17 -19.75 1.48
N MET A 70 1.41 -18.74 1.88
CA MET A 70 1.05 -18.58 3.28
C MET A 70 0.19 -19.79 3.66
N SER A 71 0.68 -20.62 4.58
CA SER A 71 0.00 -21.81 5.09
C SER A 71 -1.09 -21.46 6.10
#